data_AF-A0A2W0G039-F1
#
_entry.id   AF-A0A2W0G039-F1
#
_cell.length_a   1.000
_cell.length_b   1.000
_cell.length_c   1.000
_cell.angle_alpha   90.00
_cell.angle_beta   90.00
_cell.angle_gamma   90.00
#
_symmetry.space_group_name_H-M   'P 1'
#
loop_
_entity.id
_entity.type
_entity.pdbx_description
1 polymer ?
#
loop_
_entity_poly.entity_id
_entity_poly.type
_entity_poly.pdbx_seq_one_letter_code
_entity_poly.pdbx_strand_id
1 'polypeptide(L)' 'MEFSNPFDNPQGQFVILQNDQGQYSLWPQQCELPAGWRVVCEAQSQDVCQQWLAEHWQTLEPSYFAGENA' A
#
# COMPACT_ATOMS: atom_id res chain seq x y z
N MET A 1 -20.63 11.11 -8.06
CA MET A 1 -20.00 10.18 -7.09
C MET A 1 -18.77 10.90 -6.58
N GLU A 2 -18.86 11.47 -5.39
CA GLU A 2 -17.75 12.15 -4.75
C GLU A 2 -16.92 11.09 -4.04
N PHE A 3 -15.71 10.83 -4.54
CA PHE A 3 -14.72 10.05 -3.81
C PHE A 3 -14.26 10.89 -2.62
N SER A 4 -15.05 10.85 -1.54
CA SER A 4 -14.83 11.67 -0.33
C SER A 4 -13.59 11.24 0.45
N ASN A 5 -13.13 9.99 0.22
CA ASN A 5 -11.93 9.45 0.84
C ASN A 5 -10.71 9.60 -0.09
N PRO A 6 -9.64 10.32 0.30
CA PRO A 6 -8.43 10.48 -0.54
C PRO A 6 -7.74 9.15 -0.89
N PHE A 7 -8.03 8.08 -0.16
CA PHE A 7 -7.54 6.72 -0.43
C PHE A 7 -8.27 6.00 -1.56
N ASP A 8 -9.49 6.43 -1.89
CA ASP A 8 -10.36 5.77 -2.88
C ASP A 8 -10.33 6.50 -4.24
N ASN A 9 -9.49 7.52 -4.40
CA ASN A 9 -9.40 8.27 -5.65
C ASN A 9 -8.55 7.49 -6.68
N PRO A 10 -9.14 6.88 -7.73
CA PRO A 10 -8.39 6.11 -8.71
C PRO A 10 -7.45 6.97 -9.57
N GLN A 11 -7.70 8.29 -9.63
CA GLN A 11 -6.86 9.26 -10.32
C GLN A 11 -5.87 9.94 -9.35
N GLY A 12 -5.85 9.52 -8.08
CA GLY A 12 -4.94 10.02 -7.06
C GLY A 12 -3.51 9.53 -7.28
N GLN A 13 -2.56 10.25 -6.67
CA GLN A 13 -1.17 9.82 -6.58
C GLN A 13 -0.90 9.27 -5.18
N PHE A 14 -0.30 8.09 -5.13
CA PHE A 14 -0.04 7.35 -3.90
C PHE A 14 1.44 7.04 -3.77
N VAL A 15 1.96 7.18 -2.57
CA VAL A 15 3.30 6.72 -2.19
C VAL A 15 3.17 5.41 -1.43
N ILE A 16 4.23 4.60 -1.49
CA ILE A 16 4.33 3.42 -0.62
C ILE A 16 5.25 3.79 0.53
N LEU A 17 4.71 3.66 1.73
CA LEU A 17 5.45 3.85 2.97
C LEU A 17 5.86 2.50 3.52
N GLN A 18 7.00 2.45 4.21
CA GLN A 18 7.45 1.32 5.00
C GLN A 18 7.75 1.79 6.43
N ASN A 19 7.29 1.03 7.41
CA ASN A 19 7.65 1.26 8.81
C ASN A 19 8.89 0.46 9.22
N ASP A 20 9.39 0.69 10.43
CA ASP A 20 10.56 -0.02 10.96
C ASP A 20 10.34 -1.54 11.15
N GLN A 21 9.07 -1.98 11.15
CA GLN A 21 8.68 -3.39 11.23
C GLN A 21 8.60 -4.07 9.84
N GLY A 22 8.96 -3.36 8.76
CA GLY A 22 8.92 -3.88 7.39
C GLY A 22 7.51 -3.98 6.80
N GLN A 23 6.50 -3.38 7.44
CA GLN A 23 5.14 -3.32 6.91
C GLN A 23 5.03 -2.17 5.92
N TYR A 24 4.30 -2.38 4.83
CA TYR A 24 4.02 -1.34 3.85
C TYR A 24 2.62 -0.74 4.03
N SER A 25 2.46 0.51 3.61
CA SER A 25 1.16 1.21 3.58
C SER A 25 1.06 2.05 2.32
N LEU A 26 -0.09 1.98 1.66
CA LEU A 26 -0.42 2.89 0.56
C LEU A 26 -0.92 4.20 1.15
N TRP A 27 -0.23 5.30 0.86
CA TRP A 27 -0.56 6.59 1.44
C TRP A 27 -0.75 7.65 0.35
N PRO A 28 -1.83 8.44 0.38
CA PRO A 28 -2.05 9.49 -0.61
C PRO A 28 -1.01 10.59 -0.46
N GLN A 29 -0.39 11.01 -1.57
CA GLN A 29 0.68 12.02 -1.57
C GLN A 29 0.24 13.36 -0.95
N GLN A 30 -1.04 13.69 -1.05
CA GLN A 30 -1.63 14.92 -0.51
C GLN A 30 -1.78 14.93 1.02
N CYS A 31 -1.63 13.79 1.69
CA CYS A 31 -1.65 13.70 3.15
C CYS A 31 -0.24 13.80 3.73
N GLU A 32 -0.12 14.44 4.89
CA GLU A 32 1.13 14.47 5.64
C GLU A 32 1.60 13.05 6.00
N LEU A 33 2.93 12.85 6.00
CA LEU A 33 3.51 11.56 6.31
C LEU A 33 3.49 11.32 7.82
N PRO A 34 2.97 10.17 8.29
CA PRO A 34 3.00 9.84 9.70
C PRO A 34 4.43 9.61 10.20
N ALA A 35 4.71 10.01 11.44
CA ALA A 35 6.01 9.80 12.06
C ALA A 35 6.37 8.30 12.12
N GLY A 36 7.63 7.96 11.87
CA GLY A 36 8.13 6.58 11.89
C GLY A 36 7.90 5.79 10.60
N TRP A 37 7.23 6.38 9.60
CA TRP A 37 7.09 5.81 8.27
C TRP A 37 8.07 6.46 7.29
N ARG A 38 8.61 5.67 6.37
CA ARG A 38 9.57 6.11 5.37
C ARG A 38 9.02 5.83 3.98
N VAL A 39 9.15 6.79 3.06
CA VAL A 39 8.76 6.60 1.66
C VAL A 39 9.75 5.65 0.99
N VAL A 40 9.26 4.53 0.48
CA VAL A 40 10.06 3.53 -0.27
C VAL A 40 9.73 3.52 -1.76
N CYS A 41 8.54 3.99 -2.13
CA CYS A 41 8.15 4.24 -3.51
C CYS A 41 7.58 5.65 -3.62
N GLU A 42 8.05 6.41 -4.61
CA GLU A 42 7.57 7.75 -4.91
C GLU A 42 6.10 7.74 -5.35
N ALA A 43 5.53 8.93 -5.54
CA ALA A 43 4.11 9.06 -5.84
C ALA A 43 3.83 8.53 -7.25
N GLN A 44 2.97 7.52 -7.33
CA GLN A 44 2.59 6.83 -8.55
C GLN A 44 1.07 6.63 -8.59
N SER A 45 0.58 6.20 -9.76
CA SER A 45 -0.81 5.75 -9.90
C SER A 45 -1.06 4.50 -9.06
N GLN A 46 -2.31 4.32 -8.61
CA GLN A 46 -2.71 3.18 -7.78
C GLN A 46 -2.30 1.82 -8.39
N ASP A 47 -2.47 1.64 -9.70
CA ASP A 47 -2.10 0.42 -10.43
C ASP A 47 -0.60 0.08 -10.30
N VAL A 48 0.25 1.09 -10.48
CA VAL A 48 1.71 0.95 -10.35
C VAL A 48 2.10 0.61 -8.92
N CYS A 49 1.48 1.27 -7.93
CA CYS A 49 1.73 0.94 -6.53
C CYS A 49 1.30 -0.49 -6.18
N GLN A 50 0.16 -0.96 -6.72
CA GLN A 50 -0.28 -2.35 -6.51
C GLN A 50 0.68 -3.35 -7.14
N GLN A 51 1.18 -3.08 -8.35
CA GLN A 51 2.19 -3.91 -8.99
C GLN A 51 3.48 -3.95 -8.17
N TRP A 52 3.97 -2.79 -7.72
CA TRP A 52 5.14 -2.71 -6.85
C TRP A 52 4.95 -3.51 -5.55
N LEU A 53 3.78 -3.38 -4.91
CA LEU A 53 3.45 -4.17 -3.71
C LEU A 53 3.42 -5.67 -3.99
N ALA A 54 2.86 -6.10 -5.13
CA ALA A 54 2.85 -7.51 -5.51
C ALA A 54 4.26 -8.07 -5.75
N GLU A 55 5.17 -7.26 -6.29
CA GLU A 55 6.56 -7.66 -6.52
C GLU A 55 7.44 -7.60 -5.27
N HIS A 56 7.20 -6.65 -4.36
CA HIS A 56 8.05 -6.40 -3.19
C HIS A 56 7.52 -6.99 -1.88
N TRP A 57 6.20 -7.19 -1.75
CA TRP A 57 5.56 -7.80 -0.59
C TRP A 57 5.21 -9.28 -0.86
N GLN A 58 6.20 -10.04 -1.31
CA GLN A 58 6.03 -11.48 -1.57
C GLN A 58 5.93 -12.33 -0.29
N THR A 59 6.23 -11.75 0.87
CA THR A 59 6.09 -12.42 2.18
C THR A 59 4.69 -12.24 2.81
N LEU A 60 3.66 -11.97 2.01
CA LEU A 60 2.28 -12.30 2.39
C LEU A 60 2.04 -13.79 2.13
N GLU A 61 2.93 -14.65 2.64
CA GLU A 61 2.52 -16.02 2.90
C GLU A 61 1.63 -15.95 4.13
N PRO A 62 0.31 -16.19 4.03
CA PRO A 62 -0.45 -16.50 5.21
C PRO A 62 0.19 -17.78 5.76
N SER A 63 1.01 -17.67 6.81
CA SER A 63 1.49 -18.83 7.57
C SER A 63 0.33 -19.67 8.14
N TYR A 64 -0.90 -19.17 7.96
CA TYR A 64 -2.16 -19.79 8.28
C TYR A 64 -3.16 -19.61 7.13
N PHE A 65 -2.90 -20.18 5.95
CA PHE A 65 -4.03 -20.73 5.19
C PHE A 65 -4.28 -22.11 5.78
N ALA A 66 -5.18 -22.16 6.77
CA ALA A 66 -5.73 -23.42 7.24
C ALA A 66 -6.23 -24.18 6.01
N GLY A 67 -5.67 -25.36 5.77
CA GLY A 67 -6.35 -26.31 4.92
C GLY A 67 -7.75 -26.52 5.47
N GLU A 68 -8.76 -26.46 4.60
CA GLU A 68 -9.83 -27.46 4.55
C GLU A 68 -10.85 -27.14 3.45
N ASN A 69 -11.27 -28.22 2.78
CA ASN A 69 -12.42 -28.43 1.87
C ASN A 69 -12.35 -27.86 0.44
N ALA A 70 -12.56 -28.64 -0.63
CA ALA A 70 -13.17 -29.98 -0.77
C ALA A 70 -12.68 -30.69 -2.05
#